data_AF-A0A1S8WPE9-F1
#
_entry.id   AF-A0A1S8WPE9-F1
#
_cell.length_a   1.000
_cell.length_b   1.000
_cell.length_c   1.000
_cell.angle_alpha   90.00
_cell.angle_beta   90.00
_cell.angle_gamma   90.00
#
_symmetry.space_group_name_H-M   'P 1'
#
loop_
_entity.id
_entity.type
_entity.pdbx_description
1 polymer ?
#
loop_
_entity_poly.entity_id
_entity_poly.type
_entity_poly.pdbx_seq_one_letter_code
_entity_poly.pdbx_strand_id
1 'polypeptide(L)'
;DPPEKSFPACTLKNFPYLIEHTLQWARDLFEGLFAQQSQSIASYIHEPAKFIERALAGPGNQPFETLETLKANLVDKRPSKFEDCVTWARLVWQDLFANTISQLLFNFPPDHVTASGAPFWSGTKRCPHPLEFSVHDHTHLDFVVAAANLRAYVFGIPQCRNLTKIVPMILSVPVPPFKPRTGVRIDVTEAEAQSRLTVPTADAARLDDLRGALASLKNLSDTKINVVEFEKDDDTNFHMDFIVAASNLRAMCYDIQPADRLKSKLIAGKIIPAIATTTSLVAGLVCLELYKLVQGHRDLSLYKNAYVNLAAPFITFFEPLPPAKSKYFDTEFTLWDRFELEGPMTLRDFLDHFKNEYKLDVTMLSQDVSMLYAFFMPEARRKERLAMSLRQLVETVSKKRIPPHVRALVFDLCCSGANGEDVDVPYVRYLLDNNAK
;
A
#
# COMPACT_ATOMS: atom_id res chain seq x y z
N ASP A 1 3.68 -8.52 17.19
CA ASP A 1 4.29 -7.17 17.32
C ASP A 1 3.25 -6.08 17.20
N PRO A 2 3.47 -4.89 17.79
CA PRO A 2 2.61 -3.74 17.56
C PRO A 2 2.57 -3.41 16.05
N PRO A 3 1.39 -3.12 15.47
CA PRO A 3 1.31 -2.72 14.08
C PRO A 3 2.05 -1.39 13.85
N GLU A 4 2.52 -1.17 12.62
CA GLU A 4 3.06 0.15 12.23
C GLU A 4 1.99 1.22 12.50
N LYS A 5 2.41 2.32 13.13
CA LYS A 5 1.54 3.47 13.32
C LYS A 5 1.29 4.14 11.97
N SER A 6 0.06 4.11 11.49
CA SER A 6 -0.38 4.92 10.35
C SER A 6 -0.86 6.29 10.82
N PHE A 7 -0.65 7.31 10.01
CA PHE A 7 -1.16 8.66 10.28
C PHE A 7 -2.56 8.83 9.67
N PRO A 8 -3.51 9.50 10.35
CA PRO A 8 -4.83 9.77 9.79
C PRO A 8 -4.74 10.60 8.49
N ALA A 9 -5.56 10.26 7.50
CA ALA A 9 -5.53 10.92 6.19
C ALA A 9 -5.80 12.44 6.28
N CYS A 10 -6.67 12.88 7.19
CA CYS A 10 -6.94 14.31 7.39
C CYS A 10 -5.72 15.06 7.96
N THR A 11 -4.95 14.42 8.85
CA THR A 11 -3.69 14.96 9.38
C THR A 11 -2.65 15.13 8.28
N LEU A 12 -2.49 14.13 7.41
CA LEU A 12 -1.56 14.24 6.28
C LEU A 12 -2.01 15.29 5.27
N LYS A 13 -3.30 15.30 4.91
CA LYS A 13 -3.85 16.16 3.83
C LYS A 13 -4.03 17.62 4.21
N ASN A 14 -4.46 17.92 5.44
CA ASN A 14 -4.92 19.27 5.80
C ASN A 14 -4.32 19.82 7.10
N PHE A 15 -3.98 18.95 8.07
CA PHE A 15 -3.61 19.40 9.43
C PHE A 15 -2.33 18.73 9.95
N PRO A 16 -1.17 18.86 9.25
CA PRO A 16 0.09 18.39 9.79
C PRO A 16 0.49 19.23 11.00
N TYR A 17 1.18 18.60 11.96
CA TYR A 17 1.71 19.25 13.15
C TYR A 17 3.08 18.71 13.57
N LEU A 18 3.55 17.64 12.93
CA LEU A 18 4.87 17.03 13.09
C LEU A 18 5.54 16.88 11.73
N ILE A 19 6.87 16.85 11.72
CA ILE A 19 7.67 16.70 10.50
C ILE A 19 7.45 15.33 9.83
N GLU A 20 7.13 14.30 10.62
CA GLU A 20 6.78 12.98 10.12
C GLU A 20 5.52 13.02 9.24
N HIS A 21 4.55 13.90 9.55
CA HIS A 21 3.34 14.06 8.74
C HIS A 21 3.64 14.72 7.40
N THR A 22 4.49 15.76 7.39
CA THR A 22 4.86 16.44 6.15
C THR A 22 5.78 15.57 5.29
N LEU A 23 6.63 14.74 5.89
CA LEU A 23 7.47 13.77 5.18
C LEU A 23 6.67 12.64 4.56
N GLN A 24 5.70 12.07 5.29
CA GLN A 24 4.80 11.08 4.72
C GLN A 24 3.97 11.69 3.58
N TRP A 25 3.43 12.90 3.78
CA TRP A 25 2.73 13.62 2.70
C TRP A 25 3.63 13.87 1.49
N ALA A 26 4.88 14.27 1.68
CA ALA A 26 5.81 14.51 0.59
C ALA A 26 6.20 13.22 -0.16
N ARG A 27 6.31 12.11 0.56
CA ARG A 27 6.50 10.78 -0.03
C ARG A 27 5.30 10.36 -0.87
N ASP A 28 4.09 10.54 -0.36
CA ASP A 28 2.84 10.26 -1.09
C ASP A 28 2.71 11.16 -2.33
N LEU A 29 3.10 12.44 -2.20
CA LEU A 29 3.12 13.39 -3.31
C LEU A 29 4.12 12.96 -4.40
N PHE A 30 5.33 12.54 -4.02
CA PHE A 30 6.33 12.01 -4.97
C PHE A 30 5.78 10.77 -5.70
N GLU A 31 5.22 9.83 -4.93
CA GLU A 31 4.67 8.58 -5.46
C GLU A 31 3.54 8.87 -6.46
N GLY A 32 2.63 9.79 -6.12
CA GLY A 32 1.54 10.20 -6.99
C GLY A 32 2.00 10.94 -8.25
N LEU A 33 2.90 11.92 -8.12
CA LEU A 33 3.32 12.77 -9.25
C LEU A 33 4.27 12.09 -10.21
N PHE A 34 5.17 11.23 -9.72
CA PHE A 34 6.26 10.70 -10.51
C PHE A 34 6.14 9.20 -10.73
N ALA A 35 5.86 8.39 -9.72
CA ALA A 35 5.82 6.94 -9.88
C ALA A 35 4.50 6.47 -10.53
N GLN A 36 3.37 6.70 -9.85
CA GLN A 36 2.04 6.26 -10.32
C GLN A 36 1.64 6.91 -11.65
N GLN A 37 1.91 8.20 -11.80
CA GLN A 37 1.62 8.91 -13.05
C GLN A 37 2.49 8.42 -14.21
N SER A 38 3.81 8.25 -14.02
CA SER A 38 4.66 7.72 -15.11
C SER A 38 4.28 6.29 -15.49
N GLN A 39 3.97 5.42 -14.51
CA GLN A 39 3.48 4.07 -14.75
C GLN A 39 2.16 4.07 -15.52
N SER A 40 1.23 4.95 -15.16
CA SER A 40 -0.07 5.09 -15.83
C SER A 40 0.09 5.57 -17.26
N ILE A 41 0.94 6.58 -17.49
CA ILE A 41 1.24 7.09 -18.83
C ILE A 41 1.90 6.00 -19.68
N ALA A 42 2.92 5.31 -19.15
CA ALA A 42 3.59 4.22 -19.86
C ALA A 42 2.63 3.09 -20.22
N SER A 43 1.76 2.70 -19.29
CA SER A 43 0.73 1.67 -19.51
C SER A 43 -0.28 2.09 -20.58
N TYR A 44 -0.71 3.35 -20.57
CA TYR A 44 -1.63 3.89 -21.58
C TYR A 44 -0.98 3.96 -22.97
N ILE A 45 0.29 4.37 -23.07
CA ILE A 45 1.01 4.41 -24.36
C ILE A 45 1.18 3.00 -24.95
N HIS A 46 1.48 2.00 -24.11
CA HIS A 46 1.69 0.62 -24.57
C HIS A 46 0.37 -0.11 -24.93
N GLU A 47 -0.68 0.03 -24.11
CA GLU A 47 -1.99 -0.61 -24.36
C GLU A 47 -3.17 0.34 -24.09
N PRO A 48 -3.44 1.32 -24.98
CA PRO A 48 -4.46 2.33 -24.74
C PRO A 48 -5.86 1.74 -24.45
N ALA A 49 -6.31 0.79 -25.26
CA ALA A 49 -7.66 0.21 -25.12
C ALA A 49 -7.83 -0.56 -23.80
N LYS A 50 -6.88 -1.44 -23.46
CA LYS A 50 -6.91 -2.21 -22.21
C LYS A 50 -6.70 -1.33 -20.98
N PHE A 51 -5.93 -0.25 -21.09
CA PHE A 51 -5.77 0.71 -20.00
C PHE A 51 -7.10 1.39 -19.70
N ILE A 52 -7.79 1.92 -20.72
CA ILE A 52 -9.08 2.59 -20.54
C ILE A 52 -10.12 1.64 -19.95
N GLU A 53 -10.20 0.39 -20.44
CA GLU A 53 -11.10 -0.64 -19.88
C GLU A 53 -10.85 -0.87 -18.38
N ARG A 54 -9.58 -1.05 -17.99
CA ARG A 54 -9.20 -1.22 -16.58
C ARG A 54 -9.49 0.02 -15.74
N ALA A 55 -9.21 1.21 -16.26
CA ALA A 55 -9.47 2.47 -15.55
C ALA A 55 -10.96 2.68 -15.29
N LEU A 56 -11.83 2.29 -16.24
CA LEU A 56 -13.28 2.40 -16.12
C LEU A 56 -13.88 1.36 -15.16
N ALA A 57 -13.22 0.23 -14.95
CA ALA A 57 -13.61 -0.77 -13.96
C ALA A 57 -13.32 -0.36 -12.50
N GLY A 58 -12.64 0.78 -12.29
CA GLY A 58 -12.33 1.31 -10.96
C GLY A 58 -13.59 1.76 -10.20
N PRO A 59 -13.63 1.61 -8.86
CA PRO A 59 -14.77 2.01 -8.05
C PRO A 59 -14.87 3.54 -7.90
N GLY A 60 -16.11 4.04 -7.76
CA GLY A 60 -16.39 5.43 -7.41
C GLY A 60 -15.85 6.44 -8.43
N ASN A 61 -15.07 7.43 -7.95
CA ASN A 61 -14.49 8.49 -8.78
C ASN A 61 -13.11 8.14 -9.39
N GLN A 62 -12.53 6.98 -9.07
CA GLN A 62 -11.22 6.61 -9.60
C GLN A 62 -11.08 6.68 -11.13
N PRO A 63 -12.11 6.27 -11.93
CA PRO A 63 -12.03 6.41 -13.37
C PRO A 63 -11.82 7.86 -13.80
N PHE A 64 -12.53 8.80 -13.18
CA PHE A 64 -12.43 10.23 -13.49
C PHE A 64 -11.05 10.79 -13.13
N GLU A 65 -10.58 10.54 -11.90
CA GLU A 65 -9.27 11.02 -11.44
C GLU A 65 -8.11 10.49 -12.31
N THR A 66 -8.20 9.22 -12.70
CA THR A 66 -7.18 8.56 -13.56
C THR A 66 -7.14 9.20 -14.95
N LEU A 67 -8.30 9.37 -15.59
CA LEU A 67 -8.37 9.93 -16.94
C LEU A 67 -8.07 11.44 -16.98
N GLU A 68 -8.50 12.20 -15.98
CA GLU A 68 -8.19 13.63 -15.84
C GLU A 68 -6.68 13.83 -15.67
N THR A 69 -6.05 13.01 -14.83
CA THR A 69 -4.60 13.02 -14.65
C THR A 69 -3.87 12.68 -15.94
N LEU A 70 -4.30 11.66 -16.68
CA LEU A 70 -3.71 11.33 -17.98
C LEU A 70 -3.84 12.48 -18.98
N LYS A 71 -5.03 13.07 -19.10
CA LYS A 71 -5.27 14.21 -20.00
C LYS A 71 -4.38 15.40 -19.63
N ALA A 72 -4.28 15.73 -18.35
CA ALA A 72 -3.43 16.80 -17.88
C ALA A 72 -1.95 16.58 -18.27
N ASN A 73 -1.49 15.33 -18.22
CA ASN A 73 -0.12 14.95 -18.51
C ASN A 73 0.22 14.82 -20.01
N LEU A 74 -0.72 14.32 -20.82
CA LEU A 74 -0.49 14.01 -22.23
C LEU A 74 -1.04 15.05 -23.20
N VAL A 75 -2.03 15.84 -22.79
CA VAL A 75 -2.71 16.83 -23.62
C VAL A 75 -2.39 18.24 -23.13
N ASP A 76 -2.74 18.56 -21.89
CA ASP A 76 -2.76 19.97 -21.44
C ASP A 76 -1.37 20.51 -21.08
N LYS A 77 -0.53 19.68 -20.46
CA LYS A 77 0.77 20.08 -19.88
C LYS A 77 1.87 19.08 -20.24
N ARG A 78 1.81 18.52 -21.45
CA ARG A 78 2.87 17.64 -21.96
C ARG A 78 4.14 18.47 -22.24
N PRO A 79 5.27 18.20 -21.58
CA PRO A 79 6.48 18.95 -21.82
C PRO A 79 7.15 18.55 -23.14
N SER A 80 7.73 19.52 -23.84
CA SER A 80 8.53 19.35 -25.06
C SER A 80 10.01 19.69 -24.84
N LYS A 81 10.28 20.59 -23.89
CA LYS A 81 11.60 21.05 -23.48
C LYS A 81 11.67 21.22 -21.97
N PHE A 82 12.89 21.34 -21.43
CA PHE A 82 13.11 21.46 -19.98
C PHE A 82 12.40 22.69 -19.36
N GLU A 83 12.28 23.79 -20.09
CA GLU A 83 11.56 25.00 -19.66
C GLU A 83 10.07 24.73 -19.36
N ASP A 84 9.43 23.81 -20.09
CA ASP A 84 8.05 23.40 -19.83
C ASP A 84 7.95 22.64 -18.50
N CYS A 85 8.98 21.84 -18.18
CA CYS A 85 9.10 21.15 -16.90
C CYS A 85 9.28 22.15 -15.74
N VAL A 86 10.07 23.21 -15.94
CA VAL A 86 10.25 24.30 -14.96
C VAL A 86 8.94 25.05 -14.74
N THR A 87 8.22 25.38 -15.81
CA THR A 87 6.90 26.02 -15.76
C THR A 87 5.92 25.17 -14.96
N TRP A 88 5.84 23.87 -15.26
CA TRP A 88 5.02 22.92 -14.51
C TRP A 88 5.41 22.91 -13.02
N ALA A 89 6.70 22.78 -12.70
CA ALA A 89 7.18 22.70 -11.32
C ALA A 89 6.88 23.97 -10.52
N ARG A 90 7.06 25.16 -11.11
CA ARG A 90 6.74 26.45 -10.47
C ARG A 90 5.25 26.61 -10.20
N LEU A 91 4.39 26.14 -11.10
CA LEU A 91 2.94 26.15 -10.91
C LEU A 91 2.47 25.11 -9.88
N VAL A 92 3.10 23.94 -9.83
CA VAL A 92 2.86 22.95 -8.77
C VAL A 92 3.26 23.51 -7.41
N TRP A 93 4.41 24.19 -7.31
CA TRP A 93 4.80 24.90 -6.08
C TRP A 93 3.72 25.90 -5.66
N GLN A 94 3.22 26.72 -6.60
CA GLN A 94 2.17 27.70 -6.32
C GLN A 94 0.91 27.03 -5.77
N ASP A 95 0.52 25.93 -6.39
CA ASP A 95 -0.71 25.25 -6.04
C ASP A 95 -0.65 24.63 -4.65
N LEU A 96 0.46 23.95 -4.33
CA LEU A 96 0.61 23.21 -3.07
C LEU A 96 0.82 24.12 -1.86
N PHE A 97 1.67 25.14 -1.98
CA PHE A 97 2.16 25.90 -0.82
C PHE A 97 1.52 27.28 -0.68
N ALA A 98 0.78 27.74 -1.69
CA ALA A 98 0.08 29.02 -1.63
C ALA A 98 -1.43 28.86 -1.88
N ASN A 99 -1.84 28.32 -3.04
CA ASN A 99 -3.26 28.29 -3.42
C ASN A 99 -4.08 27.33 -2.53
N THR A 100 -3.58 26.12 -2.31
CA THR A 100 -4.25 25.13 -1.45
C THR A 100 -4.36 25.63 -0.02
N ILE A 101 -3.33 26.29 0.49
CA ILE A 101 -3.34 26.90 1.82
C ILE A 101 -4.33 28.08 1.89
N SER A 102 -4.33 28.93 0.87
CA SER A 102 -5.29 30.05 0.75
C SER A 102 -6.73 29.55 0.68
N GLN A 103 -6.98 28.45 -0.04
CA GLN A 103 -8.29 27.80 -0.08
C GLN A 103 -8.68 27.23 1.29
N LEU A 104 -7.73 26.61 2.01
CA LEU A 104 -7.98 26.09 3.36
C LEU A 104 -8.36 27.22 4.34
N LEU A 105 -7.67 28.37 4.26
CA LEU A 105 -7.97 29.55 5.08
C LEU A 105 -9.27 30.25 4.66
N PHE A 106 -9.64 30.20 3.38
CA PHE A 106 -10.96 30.67 2.93
C PHE A 106 -12.09 29.84 3.52
N ASN A 107 -11.90 28.52 3.61
CA ASN A 107 -12.85 27.60 4.24
C ASN A 107 -12.88 27.71 5.77
N PHE A 108 -11.71 27.88 6.40
CA PHE A 108 -11.56 28.00 7.84
C PHE A 108 -10.65 29.21 8.16
N PRO A 109 -11.23 30.41 8.29
CA PRO A 109 -10.47 31.62 8.64
C PRO A 109 -9.66 31.45 9.95
N PRO A 110 -8.59 32.24 10.17
CA PRO A 110 -7.77 32.14 11.39
C PRO A 110 -8.56 32.29 12.70
N ASP A 111 -9.63 33.08 12.67
CA ASP A 111 -10.57 33.34 13.77
C ASP A 111 -11.76 32.37 13.81
N HIS A 112 -11.76 31.32 12.96
CA HIS A 112 -12.86 30.36 12.90
C HIS A 112 -13.07 29.64 14.23
N VAL A 113 -14.31 29.60 14.68
CA VAL A 113 -14.74 28.91 15.90
C VAL A 113 -15.63 27.72 15.56
N THR A 114 -15.48 26.63 16.33
CA THR A 114 -16.32 25.45 16.20
C THR A 114 -17.72 25.71 16.74
N ALA A 115 -18.66 24.79 16.50
CA ALA A 115 -20.02 24.85 17.06
C ALA A 115 -20.07 24.93 18.60
N SER A 116 -19.00 24.49 19.29
CA SER A 116 -18.86 24.61 20.75
C SER A 116 -18.27 25.94 21.22
N GLY A 117 -17.94 26.86 20.31
CA GLY A 117 -17.31 28.15 20.62
C GLY A 117 -15.80 28.10 20.85
N ALA A 118 -15.16 26.95 20.66
CA ALA A 118 -13.70 26.81 20.78
C ALA A 118 -13.00 27.22 19.48
N PRO A 119 -11.76 27.76 19.52
CA PRO A 119 -10.99 28.05 18.31
C PRO A 119 -10.73 26.78 17.50
N PHE A 120 -11.04 26.82 16.20
CA PHE A 120 -10.80 25.71 15.29
C PHE A 120 -9.32 25.36 15.18
N TRP A 121 -8.48 26.39 15.05
CA TRP A 121 -7.02 26.28 15.01
C TRP A 121 -6.45 26.20 16.43
N SER A 122 -6.55 25.03 17.04
CA SER A 122 -6.02 24.76 18.38
C SER A 122 -5.47 23.34 18.51
N GLY A 123 -4.61 23.12 19.52
CA GLY A 123 -3.99 21.82 19.79
C GLY A 123 -3.14 21.33 18.61
N THR A 124 -3.56 20.24 17.98
CA THR A 124 -2.89 19.63 16.82
C THR A 124 -3.26 20.28 15.48
N LYS A 125 -4.23 21.20 15.43
CA LYS A 125 -4.57 21.97 14.22
C LYS A 125 -3.83 23.30 14.24
N ARG A 126 -2.66 23.35 13.60
CA ARG A 126 -1.87 24.57 13.45
C ARG A 126 -2.45 25.40 12.30
N CYS A 127 -2.73 26.69 12.54
CA CYS A 127 -3.19 27.59 11.49
C CYS A 127 -2.07 27.78 10.47
N PRO A 128 -2.27 27.46 9.18
CA PRO A 128 -1.23 27.63 8.19
C PRO A 128 -1.16 29.06 7.66
N HIS A 129 -0.10 29.36 6.92
CA HIS A 129 0.03 30.56 6.10
C HIS A 129 0.53 30.21 4.68
N PRO A 130 -0.02 30.88 3.65
CA PRO A 130 0.42 30.66 2.27
C PRO A 130 1.83 31.24 2.09
N LEU A 131 2.70 30.51 1.40
CA LEU A 131 4.06 30.98 1.12
C LEU A 131 4.10 31.87 -0.12
N GLU A 132 5.01 32.83 -0.12
CA GLU A 132 5.39 33.60 -1.31
C GLU A 132 6.66 33.03 -1.93
N PHE A 133 6.64 32.79 -3.24
CA PHE A 133 7.80 32.19 -3.91
C PHE A 133 8.98 33.16 -3.95
N SER A 134 10.19 32.66 -3.67
CA SER A 134 11.42 33.43 -3.76
C SER A 134 12.52 32.54 -4.33
N VAL A 135 13.25 33.02 -5.33
CA VAL A 135 14.44 32.34 -5.87
C VAL A 135 15.64 32.44 -4.94
N HIS A 136 15.57 33.30 -3.91
CA HIS A 136 16.62 33.46 -2.91
C HIS A 136 16.46 32.50 -1.73
N ASP A 137 15.30 31.86 -1.59
CA ASP A 137 15.11 30.78 -0.64
C ASP A 137 15.53 29.45 -1.26
N HIS A 138 16.50 28.78 -0.65
CA HIS A 138 17.07 27.54 -1.16
C HIS A 138 16.03 26.42 -1.22
N THR A 139 15.14 26.31 -0.23
CA THR A 139 14.11 25.26 -0.17
C THR A 139 13.08 25.45 -1.29
N HIS A 140 12.71 26.70 -1.57
CA HIS A 140 11.80 27.04 -2.66
C HIS A 140 12.42 26.66 -4.01
N LEU A 141 13.70 26.99 -4.20
CA LEU A 141 14.43 26.68 -5.42
C LEU A 141 14.62 25.17 -5.60
N ASP A 142 15.01 24.45 -4.54
CA ASP A 142 15.26 23.01 -4.56
C ASP A 142 14.03 22.21 -4.96
N PHE A 143 12.85 22.59 -4.47
CA PHE A 143 11.60 21.97 -4.89
C PHE A 143 11.39 22.09 -6.40
N VAL A 144 11.54 23.30 -6.96
CA VAL A 144 11.30 23.54 -8.38
C VAL A 144 12.33 22.81 -9.23
N VAL A 145 13.61 22.84 -8.82
CA VAL A 145 14.70 22.14 -9.51
C VAL A 145 14.48 20.62 -9.51
N ALA A 146 14.19 20.03 -8.35
CA ALA A 146 13.96 18.59 -8.22
C ALA A 146 12.72 18.16 -9.02
N ALA A 147 11.59 18.87 -8.85
CA ALA A 147 10.35 18.57 -9.55
C ALA A 147 10.51 18.68 -11.07
N ALA A 148 11.18 19.74 -11.58
CA ALA A 148 11.41 19.91 -13.00
C ALA A 148 12.32 18.81 -13.58
N ASN A 149 13.37 18.40 -12.87
CA ASN A 149 14.27 17.34 -13.32
C ASN A 149 13.61 15.95 -13.28
N LEU A 150 12.78 15.66 -12.28
CA LEU A 150 11.98 14.43 -12.23
C LEU A 150 10.96 14.39 -13.37
N ARG A 151 10.29 15.52 -13.62
CA ARG A 151 9.37 15.67 -14.74
C ARG A 151 10.08 15.47 -16.08
N ALA A 152 11.25 16.06 -16.26
CA ALA A 152 12.06 15.89 -17.46
C ALA A 152 12.46 14.42 -17.66
N TYR A 153 12.89 13.75 -16.59
CA TYR A 153 13.21 12.32 -16.62
C TYR A 153 12.02 11.48 -17.08
N VAL A 154 10.83 11.68 -16.51
CA VAL A 154 9.60 10.93 -16.89
C VAL A 154 9.34 11.01 -18.40
N PHE A 155 9.54 12.17 -19.02
CA PHE A 155 9.28 12.39 -20.45
C PHE A 155 10.52 12.20 -21.35
N GLY A 156 11.64 11.69 -20.82
CA GLY A 156 12.86 11.49 -21.58
C GLY A 156 13.53 12.79 -22.07
N ILE A 157 13.24 13.92 -21.43
CA ILE A 157 13.82 15.23 -21.73
C ILE A 157 15.15 15.38 -20.98
N PRO A 158 16.21 15.93 -21.61
CA PRO A 158 17.47 16.20 -20.93
C PRO A 158 17.29 17.07 -19.67
N GLN A 159 17.78 16.55 -18.54
CA GLN A 159 17.80 17.21 -17.25
C GLN A 159 18.79 18.39 -17.24
N CYS A 160 18.55 19.37 -16.37
CA CYS A 160 19.43 20.53 -16.18
C CYS A 160 19.66 20.78 -14.69
N ARG A 161 20.94 20.87 -14.30
CA ARG A 161 21.38 21.19 -12.92
C ARG A 161 21.91 22.61 -12.76
N ASN A 162 22.08 23.35 -13.87
CA ASN A 162 22.72 24.65 -13.85
C ASN A 162 21.72 25.73 -13.40
N LEU A 163 21.83 26.16 -12.13
CA LEU A 163 20.96 27.17 -11.55
C LEU A 163 20.96 28.49 -12.31
N THR A 164 22.09 28.90 -12.91
CA THR A 164 22.18 30.12 -13.73
C THR A 164 21.27 30.05 -14.96
N LYS A 165 20.98 28.84 -15.47
CA LYS A 165 20.01 28.64 -16.56
C LYS A 165 18.58 28.48 -16.05
N ILE A 166 18.39 27.84 -14.89
CA ILE A 166 17.07 27.51 -14.36
C ILE A 166 16.38 28.74 -13.75
N VAL A 167 17.10 29.55 -12.97
CA VAL A 167 16.52 30.72 -12.27
C VAL A 167 15.83 31.70 -13.23
N PRO A 168 16.43 32.09 -14.38
CA PRO A 168 15.73 32.92 -15.36
C PRO A 168 14.43 32.28 -15.89
N MET A 169 14.43 30.97 -16.15
CA MET A 169 13.23 30.24 -16.60
C MET A 169 12.13 30.25 -15.54
N ILE A 170 12.48 30.14 -14.26
CA ILE A 170 11.52 30.22 -13.15
C ILE A 170 10.89 31.60 -13.07
N LEU A 171 11.70 32.66 -13.16
CA LEU A 171 11.24 34.04 -13.06
C LEU A 171 10.34 34.47 -14.23
N SER A 172 10.49 33.85 -15.40
CA SER A 172 9.63 34.10 -16.56
C SER A 172 8.27 33.40 -16.51
N VAL A 173 8.01 32.51 -15.53
CA VAL A 173 6.74 31.77 -15.47
C VAL A 173 5.58 32.70 -15.10
N PRO A 174 4.54 32.82 -15.94
CA PRO A 174 3.34 33.56 -15.58
C PRO A 174 2.54 32.78 -14.54
N VAL A 175 2.41 33.33 -13.34
CA VAL A 175 1.66 32.71 -12.24
C VAL A 175 0.25 33.31 -12.17
N PRO A 176 -0.81 32.51 -12.42
CA PRO A 176 -2.17 33.02 -12.31
C PRO A 176 -2.52 33.42 -10.88
N PRO A 177 -3.27 34.52 -10.66
CA PRO A 177 -3.71 34.90 -9.33
C PRO A 177 -4.69 33.87 -8.77
N PHE A 178 -4.58 33.58 -7.48
CA PHE A 178 -5.50 32.69 -6.79
C PHE A 178 -6.92 33.29 -6.75
N LYS A 179 -7.93 32.46 -7.01
CA LYS A 179 -9.34 32.80 -6.84
C LYS A 179 -10.01 31.72 -5.99
N PRO A 180 -10.52 32.04 -4.79
CA PRO A 180 -11.15 31.05 -3.92
C PRO A 180 -12.40 30.48 -4.57
N ARG A 181 -12.61 29.18 -4.37
CA ARG A 181 -13.81 28.47 -4.84
C ARG A 181 -14.78 28.26 -3.69
N THR A 182 -16.04 28.62 -3.90
CA THR A 182 -17.12 28.36 -2.95
C THR A 182 -17.61 26.91 -3.08
N GLY A 183 -17.95 26.27 -1.96
CA GLY A 183 -18.49 24.90 -1.96
C GLY A 183 -17.45 23.79 -2.02
N VAL A 184 -16.15 24.12 -1.91
CA VAL A 184 -15.10 23.11 -1.73
C VAL A 184 -15.25 22.50 -0.34
N ARG A 185 -15.53 21.19 -0.26
CA ARG A 185 -15.61 20.47 1.00
C ARG A 185 -14.20 20.00 1.41
N ILE A 186 -13.79 20.36 2.62
CA ILE A 186 -12.52 19.95 3.24
C ILE A 186 -12.86 19.04 4.41
N ASP A 187 -12.37 17.81 4.37
CA ASP A 187 -12.63 16.82 5.41
C ASP A 187 -11.81 17.13 6.66
N VAL A 188 -12.50 17.40 7.77
CA VAL A 188 -11.90 17.76 9.06
C VAL A 188 -11.58 16.51 9.88
N THR A 189 -12.40 15.46 9.70
CA THR A 189 -12.29 14.18 10.40
C THR A 189 -12.04 13.02 9.44
N GLU A 190 -11.53 11.91 9.97
CA GLU A 190 -11.33 10.69 9.18
C GLU A 190 -12.66 10.08 8.70
N ALA A 191 -13.70 10.15 9.54
CA ALA A 191 -15.05 9.70 9.18
C ALA A 191 -15.61 10.48 7.98
N GLU A 192 -15.39 11.80 7.92
CA GLU A 192 -15.76 12.62 6.77
C GLU A 192 -15.00 12.20 5.51
N ALA A 193 -13.68 12.00 5.62
CA ALA A 193 -12.84 11.57 4.50
C ALA A 193 -13.25 10.21 3.93
N GLN A 194 -13.61 9.25 4.79
CA GLN A 194 -14.09 7.93 4.38
C GLN A 194 -15.47 8.00 3.71
N SER A 195 -16.38 8.85 4.21
CA SER A 195 -17.72 9.04 3.63
C SER A 195 -17.71 9.62 2.22
N ARG A 196 -16.63 10.29 1.80
CA ARG A 196 -16.51 10.89 0.46
C ARG A 196 -16.22 9.85 -0.62
N LEU A 197 -15.50 8.78 -0.30
CA LEU A 197 -15.11 7.74 -1.26
C LEU A 197 -16.32 6.98 -1.82
N THR A 198 -17.47 7.04 -1.14
CA THR A 198 -18.69 6.33 -1.49
C THR A 198 -19.71 7.17 -2.27
N VAL A 199 -19.46 8.47 -2.49
CA VAL A 199 -20.39 9.34 -3.24
C VAL A 199 -19.92 9.48 -4.69
N PRO A 200 -20.62 8.88 -5.68
CA PRO A 200 -20.32 9.09 -7.08
C PRO A 200 -20.61 10.55 -7.42
N THR A 201 -19.59 11.30 -7.82
CA THR A 201 -19.72 12.71 -8.22
C THR A 201 -19.35 12.94 -9.68
N ALA A 202 -19.00 11.88 -10.42
CA ALA A 202 -18.64 11.98 -11.83
C ALA A 202 -19.90 12.01 -12.72
N ASP A 203 -20.02 13.11 -13.47
CA ASP A 203 -20.96 13.25 -14.58
C ASP A 203 -20.47 12.39 -15.77
N ALA A 204 -21.33 11.51 -16.28
CA ALA A 204 -21.00 10.62 -17.40
C ALA A 204 -20.53 11.39 -18.65
N ALA A 205 -21.08 12.59 -18.87
CA ALA A 205 -20.68 13.45 -19.98
C ALA A 205 -19.21 13.88 -19.90
N ARG A 206 -18.72 14.22 -18.70
CA ARG A 206 -17.31 14.62 -18.50
C ARG A 206 -16.34 13.47 -18.72
N LEU A 207 -16.74 12.24 -18.39
CA LEU A 207 -15.93 11.05 -18.66
C LEU A 207 -15.79 10.80 -20.17
N ASP A 208 -16.86 11.01 -20.94
CA ASP A 208 -16.80 10.89 -22.40
C ASP A 208 -15.94 11.99 -23.04
N ASP A 209 -15.99 13.22 -22.53
CA ASP A 209 -15.08 14.30 -22.96
C ASP A 209 -13.60 13.95 -22.73
N LEU A 210 -13.28 13.38 -21.56
CA LEU A 210 -11.92 12.93 -21.25
C LEU A 210 -11.45 11.83 -22.20
N ARG A 211 -12.33 10.87 -22.51
CA ARG A 211 -12.04 9.79 -23.46
C ARG A 211 -11.82 10.34 -24.87
N GLY A 212 -12.66 11.27 -25.32
CA GLY A 212 -12.53 11.93 -26.61
C GLY A 212 -11.19 12.68 -26.74
N ALA A 213 -10.81 13.44 -25.71
CA ALA A 213 -9.53 14.14 -25.68
C ALA A 213 -8.34 13.18 -25.76
N LEU A 214 -8.35 12.08 -25.00
CA LEU A 214 -7.28 11.08 -25.02
C LEU A 214 -7.21 10.31 -26.33
N ALA A 215 -8.36 9.96 -26.93
CA ALA A 215 -8.42 9.28 -28.22
C ALA A 215 -7.92 10.15 -29.39
N SER A 216 -7.93 11.48 -29.24
CA SER A 216 -7.42 12.41 -30.25
C SER A 216 -5.88 12.44 -30.34
N LEU A 217 -5.17 11.85 -29.36
CA LEU A 217 -3.71 11.79 -29.35
C LEU A 217 -3.20 10.87 -30.46
N LYS A 218 -2.51 11.46 -31.46
CA LYS A 218 -1.82 10.73 -32.54
C LYS A 218 -0.32 10.61 -32.20
N ASN A 219 0.33 9.56 -32.73
CA ASN A 219 1.78 9.35 -32.65
C ASN A 219 2.35 9.25 -31.22
N LEU A 220 1.67 8.54 -30.33
CA LEU A 220 2.18 8.25 -28.98
C LEU A 220 3.29 7.19 -28.96
N SER A 221 3.43 6.39 -30.02
CA SER A 221 4.39 5.28 -30.14
C SER A 221 5.86 5.72 -30.03
N ASP A 222 6.18 6.95 -30.45
CA ASP A 222 7.55 7.49 -30.41
C ASP A 222 7.88 8.14 -29.05
N THR A 223 6.88 8.22 -28.15
CA THR A 223 7.03 8.86 -26.84
C THR A 223 7.60 7.86 -25.84
N LYS A 224 8.91 7.96 -25.57
CA LYS A 224 9.53 7.18 -24.50
C LYS A 224 9.20 7.80 -23.14
N ILE A 225 8.55 7.03 -22.27
CA ILE A 225 8.28 7.39 -20.88
C ILE A 225 9.17 6.56 -19.97
N ASN A 226 9.87 7.21 -19.06
CA ASN A 226 10.65 6.54 -18.03
C ASN A 226 9.78 6.43 -16.77
N VAL A 227 9.57 5.21 -16.31
CA VAL A 227 8.88 4.95 -15.04
C VAL A 227 9.83 5.30 -13.89
N VAL A 228 9.34 6.06 -12.92
CA VAL A 228 10.11 6.44 -11.73
C VAL A 228 9.84 5.43 -10.63
N GLU A 229 10.89 4.79 -10.16
CA GLU A 229 10.87 3.93 -8.97
C GLU A 229 11.65 4.62 -7.85
N PHE A 230 11.07 4.66 -6.65
CA PHE A 230 11.70 5.36 -5.55
C PHE A 230 12.98 4.66 -5.08
N GLU A 231 14.10 5.32 -5.33
CA GLU A 231 15.41 4.98 -4.77
C GLU A 231 15.88 6.09 -3.82
N LYS A 232 16.12 5.73 -2.55
CA LYS A 232 16.54 6.64 -1.47
C LYS A 232 18.06 6.72 -1.32
N ASP A 233 18.79 5.75 -1.87
CA ASP A 233 20.23 5.57 -1.71
C ASP A 233 21.06 6.11 -2.89
N ASP A 234 20.41 6.66 -3.91
CA ASP A 234 21.05 7.41 -4.98
C ASP A 234 20.79 8.92 -4.80
N ASP A 235 21.83 9.65 -4.37
CA ASP A 235 21.75 11.10 -4.15
C ASP A 235 21.73 11.93 -5.44
N THR A 236 21.83 11.29 -6.61
CA THR A 236 21.82 11.97 -7.91
C THR A 236 20.44 11.99 -8.57
N ASN A 237 19.47 11.19 -8.12
CA ASN A 237 18.20 11.00 -8.83
C ASN A 237 17.10 12.03 -8.54
N PHE A 238 17.34 13.01 -7.66
CA PHE A 238 16.37 14.02 -7.19
C PHE A 238 15.19 13.51 -6.35
N HIS A 239 15.12 12.22 -6.00
CA HIS A 239 14.00 11.68 -5.22
C HIS A 239 13.97 12.27 -3.82
N MET A 240 15.07 12.15 -3.08
CA MET A 240 15.18 12.72 -1.74
C MET A 240 15.21 14.24 -1.77
N ASP A 241 15.79 14.86 -2.80
CA ASP A 241 15.78 16.32 -2.96
C ASP A 241 14.34 16.85 -3.04
N PHE A 242 13.49 16.21 -3.85
CA PHE A 242 12.08 16.56 -3.94
C PHE A 242 11.34 16.35 -2.61
N ILE A 243 11.50 15.18 -1.96
CA ILE A 243 10.78 14.84 -0.74
C ILE A 243 11.16 15.80 0.40
N VAL A 244 12.46 16.08 0.57
CA VAL A 244 12.96 17.01 1.60
C VAL A 244 12.41 18.41 1.36
N ALA A 245 12.55 18.93 0.14
CA ALA A 245 12.09 20.28 -0.17
C ALA A 245 10.57 20.40 -0.03
N ALA A 246 9.80 19.43 -0.55
CA ALA A 246 8.34 19.43 -0.44
C ALA A 246 7.87 19.36 1.01
N SER A 247 8.48 18.48 1.82
CA SER A 247 8.17 18.38 3.25
C SER A 247 8.50 19.66 3.99
N ASN A 248 9.68 20.24 3.76
CA ASN A 248 10.12 21.44 4.47
C ASN A 248 9.30 22.68 4.07
N LEU A 249 8.91 22.82 2.81
CA LEU A 249 7.97 23.87 2.38
C LEU A 249 6.61 23.72 3.07
N ARG A 250 6.07 22.50 3.14
CA ARG A 250 4.83 22.25 3.88
C ARG A 250 5.01 22.49 5.39
N ALA A 251 6.17 22.17 5.94
CA ALA A 251 6.49 22.45 7.33
C ALA A 251 6.49 23.97 7.60
N MET A 252 7.07 24.76 6.70
CA MET A 252 7.03 26.23 6.74
C MET A 252 5.60 26.77 6.73
N CYS A 253 4.70 26.23 5.88
CA CYS A 253 3.29 26.65 5.87
C CYS A 253 2.60 26.50 7.24
N TYR A 254 3.02 25.57 8.09
CA TYR A 254 2.37 25.25 9.38
C TYR A 254 3.28 25.54 10.59
N ASP A 255 4.35 26.30 10.40
CA ASP A 255 5.37 26.62 11.42
C ASP A 255 5.97 25.39 12.13
N ILE A 256 6.10 24.28 11.40
CA ILE A 256 6.74 23.04 11.86
C ILE A 256 8.24 23.16 11.63
N GLN A 257 9.04 22.71 12.60
CA GLN A 257 10.50 22.70 12.46
C GLN A 257 10.93 21.79 11.31
N PRO A 258 11.66 22.31 10.29
CA PRO A 258 12.14 21.52 9.16
C PRO A 258 13.06 20.36 9.58
N ALA A 259 13.20 19.36 8.72
CA ALA A 259 14.20 18.30 8.87
C ALA A 259 15.30 18.44 7.82
N ASP A 260 16.52 18.06 8.21
CA ASP A 260 17.63 17.90 7.27
C ASP A 260 17.41 16.67 6.36
N ARG A 261 18.31 16.50 5.38
CA ARG A 261 18.27 15.38 4.43
C ARG A 261 18.38 14.03 5.14
N LEU A 262 19.22 13.91 6.17
CA LEU A 262 19.48 12.64 6.85
C LEU A 262 18.25 12.16 7.64
N LYS A 263 17.67 13.04 8.46
CA LYS A 263 16.45 12.77 9.21
C LYS A 263 15.29 12.48 8.27
N SER A 264 15.15 13.28 7.21
CA SER A 264 14.14 13.05 6.18
C SER A 264 14.30 11.69 5.49
N LYS A 265 15.53 11.29 5.14
CA LYS A 265 15.84 10.00 4.53
C LYS A 265 15.53 8.82 5.46
N LEU A 266 15.84 8.95 6.75
CA LEU A 266 15.50 7.94 7.77
C LEU A 266 13.99 7.67 7.81
N ILE A 267 13.19 8.76 7.88
CA ILE A 267 11.74 8.69 8.03
C ILE A 267 11.06 8.28 6.71
N ALA A 268 11.28 9.03 5.63
CA ALA A 268 10.60 8.79 4.34
C ALA A 268 11.07 7.50 3.66
N GLY A 269 12.32 7.09 3.91
CA GLY A 269 12.89 5.84 3.42
C GLY A 269 12.55 4.62 4.26
N LYS A 270 11.79 4.78 5.37
CA LYS A 270 11.50 3.75 6.37
C LYS A 270 12.76 2.94 6.75
N ILE A 271 13.88 3.64 6.95
CA ILE A 271 15.16 2.98 7.22
C ILE A 271 15.10 2.37 8.61
N ILE A 272 15.26 1.05 8.67
CA ILE A 272 15.42 0.30 9.93
C ILE A 272 16.88 0.47 10.37
N PRO A 273 17.17 1.16 11.48
CA PRO A 273 18.53 1.32 11.96
C PRO A 273 19.13 -0.06 12.29
N ALA A 274 20.31 -0.33 11.74
CA ALA A 274 21.03 -1.57 11.96
C ALA A 274 22.50 -1.30 12.23
N ILE A 275 23.09 -2.09 13.13
CA ILE A 275 24.50 -2.05 13.45
C ILE A 275 25.02 -3.46 13.70
N ALA A 276 26.24 -3.75 13.25
CA ALA A 276 26.82 -5.08 13.28
C ALA A 276 26.93 -5.69 14.69
N THR A 277 27.03 -4.87 15.73
CA THR A 277 27.10 -5.32 17.13
C THR A 277 25.84 -6.07 17.55
N THR A 278 24.65 -5.51 17.31
CA THR A 278 23.37 -6.18 17.60
C THR A 278 23.20 -7.43 16.74
N THR A 279 23.54 -7.36 15.44
CA THR A 279 23.46 -8.50 14.53
C THR A 279 24.33 -9.67 14.99
N SER A 280 25.59 -9.39 15.35
CA SER A 280 26.53 -10.41 15.81
C SER A 280 26.07 -11.06 17.12
N LEU A 281 25.59 -10.25 18.07
CA LEU A 281 25.06 -10.77 19.33
C LEU A 281 23.85 -11.69 19.11
N VAL A 282 22.85 -11.22 18.34
CA VAL A 282 21.63 -12.00 18.07
C VAL A 282 21.97 -13.30 17.34
N ALA A 283 22.87 -13.27 16.35
CA ALA A 283 23.34 -14.46 15.66
C ALA A 283 24.01 -15.46 16.63
N GLY A 284 24.84 -14.97 17.56
CA GLY A 284 25.45 -15.79 18.60
C GLY A 284 24.41 -16.49 19.48
N LEU A 285 23.37 -15.77 19.93
CA LEU A 285 22.28 -16.35 20.72
C LEU A 285 21.49 -17.41 19.93
N VAL A 286 21.22 -17.16 18.65
CA VAL A 286 20.57 -18.15 17.76
C VAL A 286 21.41 -19.41 17.64
N CYS A 287 22.74 -19.30 17.49
CA CYS A 287 23.63 -20.45 17.46
C CYS A 287 23.61 -21.28 18.77
N LEU A 288 23.39 -20.64 19.92
CA LEU A 288 23.23 -21.36 21.19
C LEU A 288 21.93 -22.19 21.23
N GLU A 289 20.83 -21.66 20.70
CA GLU A 289 19.58 -22.43 20.57
C GLU A 289 19.69 -23.54 19.53
N LEU A 290 20.46 -23.33 18.45
CA LEU A 290 20.72 -24.33 17.42
C LEU A 290 21.33 -25.62 18.00
N TYR A 291 22.27 -25.52 18.95
CA TYR A 291 22.83 -26.70 19.61
C TYR A 291 21.75 -27.57 20.26
N LYS A 292 20.71 -26.94 20.82
CA LYS A 292 19.63 -27.65 21.52
C LYS A 292 18.76 -28.44 20.54
N LEU A 293 18.46 -27.84 19.39
CA LEU A 293 17.74 -28.49 18.31
C LEU A 293 18.53 -29.67 17.73
N VAL A 294 19.82 -29.50 17.45
CA VAL A 294 20.68 -30.54 16.89
C VAL A 294 20.85 -31.72 17.86
N GLN A 295 20.88 -31.46 19.17
CA GLN A 295 20.90 -32.49 20.20
C GLN A 295 19.55 -33.20 20.40
N GLY A 296 18.48 -32.72 19.76
CA GLY A 296 17.15 -33.32 19.84
C GLY A 296 16.42 -33.08 21.16
N HIS A 297 16.76 -32.00 21.89
CA HIS A 297 16.08 -31.67 23.14
C HIS A 297 14.58 -31.41 22.91
N ARG A 298 13.73 -32.07 23.70
CA ARG A 298 12.27 -31.92 23.66
C ARG A 298 11.69 -31.16 24.85
N ASP A 299 12.50 -30.93 25.88
CA ASP A 299 12.11 -30.16 27.06
C ASP A 299 12.09 -28.66 26.72
N LEU A 300 10.91 -28.05 26.74
CA LEU A 300 10.68 -26.65 26.43
C LEU A 300 11.47 -25.72 27.37
N SER A 301 11.66 -26.12 28.62
CA SER A 301 12.33 -25.32 29.64
C SER A 301 13.81 -25.08 29.34
N LEU A 302 14.42 -25.93 28.49
CA LEU A 302 15.79 -25.76 28.00
C LEU A 302 15.91 -24.64 26.98
N TYR A 303 14.86 -24.34 26.22
CA TYR A 303 14.86 -23.29 25.21
C TYR A 303 14.72 -21.90 25.85
N LYS A 304 15.31 -20.90 25.21
CA LYS A 304 15.25 -19.51 25.68
C LYS A 304 14.99 -18.57 24.51
N ASN A 305 13.88 -17.84 24.62
CA ASN A 305 13.73 -16.60 23.87
C ASN A 305 14.58 -15.52 24.54
N ALA A 306 15.15 -14.62 23.73
CA ALA A 306 15.99 -13.54 24.23
C ALA A 306 15.43 -12.18 23.79
N TYR A 307 15.41 -11.23 24.71
CA TYR A 307 15.21 -9.81 24.41
C TYR A 307 16.48 -9.05 24.79
N VAL A 308 16.97 -8.21 23.86
CA VAL A 308 18.24 -7.52 23.98
C VAL A 308 18.07 -6.05 23.65
N ASN A 309 18.61 -5.19 24.52
CA ASN A 309 18.80 -3.77 24.25
C ASN A 309 20.23 -3.36 24.68
N LEU A 310 21.14 -3.31 23.71
CA LEU A 310 22.55 -2.97 23.92
C LEU A 310 22.79 -1.52 24.35
N ALA A 311 21.83 -0.61 24.13
CA ALA A 311 21.96 0.77 24.59
C ALA A 311 21.79 0.89 26.13
N ALA A 312 20.95 0.02 26.72
CA ALA A 312 20.73 -0.08 28.16
C ALA A 312 21.51 -1.25 28.81
N PRO A 313 22.57 -1.73 28.15
CA PRO A 313 23.12 -3.10 28.26
C PRO A 313 22.19 -4.18 28.87
N PHE A 314 20.95 -4.26 28.41
CA PHE A 314 19.94 -5.14 28.97
C PHE A 314 19.76 -6.40 28.12
N ILE A 315 19.84 -7.56 28.76
CA ILE A 315 19.52 -8.85 28.16
C ILE A 315 18.63 -9.60 29.15
N THR A 316 17.50 -10.11 28.66
CA THR A 316 16.65 -11.00 29.44
C THR A 316 16.29 -12.23 28.62
N PHE A 317 16.19 -13.36 29.29
CA PHE A 317 15.79 -14.63 28.72
C PHE A 317 14.48 -15.07 29.34
N PHE A 318 13.61 -15.64 28.51
CA PHE A 318 12.34 -16.18 28.96
C PHE A 318 12.04 -17.48 28.22
N GLU A 319 11.31 -18.36 28.88
CA GLU A 319 10.89 -19.62 28.29
C GLU A 319 9.89 -19.37 27.15
N PRO A 320 10.00 -20.09 26.02
CA PRO A 320 8.97 -20.06 25.00
C PRO A 320 7.63 -20.52 25.56
N LEU A 321 6.54 -19.94 25.05
CA LEU A 321 5.21 -20.37 25.45
C LEU A 321 4.88 -21.75 24.87
N PRO A 322 4.24 -22.65 25.62
CA PRO A 322 3.71 -23.87 25.06
C PRO A 322 2.63 -23.55 24.01
N PRO A 323 2.46 -24.39 22.99
CA PRO A 323 1.42 -24.17 21.99
C PRO A 323 0.03 -24.22 22.64
N ALA A 324 -0.88 -23.39 22.14
CA ALA A 324 -2.29 -23.47 22.52
C ALA A 324 -2.83 -24.87 22.16
N LYS A 325 -3.50 -25.49 23.13
CA LYS A 325 -4.13 -26.80 22.97
C LYS A 325 -5.62 -26.61 22.74
N SER A 326 -6.12 -27.26 21.71
CA SER A 326 -7.54 -27.47 21.44
C SER A 326 -7.85 -28.95 21.59
N LYS A 327 -9.14 -29.29 21.69
CA LYS A 327 -9.57 -30.67 21.90
C LYS A 327 -10.87 -30.94 21.17
N TYR A 328 -10.93 -32.07 20.46
CA TYR A 328 -12.18 -32.64 19.96
C TYR A 328 -12.35 -34.05 20.55
N PHE A 329 -13.53 -34.34 21.10
CA PHE A 329 -13.77 -35.55 21.90
C PHE A 329 -12.72 -35.73 22.99
N ASP A 330 -11.88 -36.78 22.92
CA ASP A 330 -10.74 -37.05 23.80
C ASP A 330 -9.37 -36.77 23.19
N THR A 331 -9.32 -36.27 21.96
CA THR A 331 -8.07 -35.99 21.24
C THR A 331 -7.66 -34.54 21.44
N GLU A 332 -6.55 -34.32 22.16
CA GLU A 332 -5.88 -33.01 22.21
C GLU A 332 -5.07 -32.78 20.93
N PHE A 333 -5.06 -31.54 20.46
CA PHE A 333 -4.27 -31.11 19.33
C PHE A 333 -3.81 -29.67 19.47
N THR A 334 -2.82 -29.28 18.67
CA THR A 334 -2.20 -27.96 18.63
C THR A 334 -2.10 -27.50 17.18
N LEU A 335 -1.54 -26.31 16.96
CA LEU A 335 -1.27 -25.78 15.61
C LEU A 335 -0.33 -26.66 14.77
N TRP A 336 0.41 -27.59 15.40
CA TRP A 336 1.37 -28.48 14.73
C TRP A 336 0.75 -29.79 14.24
N ASP A 337 -0.40 -30.15 14.80
CA ASP A 337 -1.09 -31.38 14.48
C ASP A 337 -1.91 -31.22 13.20
N ARG A 338 -2.08 -32.31 12.46
CA ARG A 338 -2.82 -32.36 11.21
C ARG A 338 -3.23 -33.80 10.90
N PHE A 339 -4.28 -33.96 10.11
CA PHE A 339 -4.60 -35.25 9.51
C PHE A 339 -3.70 -35.47 8.29
N GLU A 340 -3.00 -36.59 8.25
CA GLU A 340 -2.20 -37.02 7.10
C GLU A 340 -3.00 -38.06 6.33
N LEU A 341 -3.40 -37.72 5.10
CA LEU A 341 -4.13 -38.61 4.20
C LEU A 341 -3.34 -38.79 2.90
N GLU A 342 -3.40 -39.99 2.34
CA GLU A 342 -2.70 -40.36 1.10
C GLU A 342 -3.62 -41.15 0.17
N GLY A 343 -3.35 -41.04 -1.13
CA GLY A 343 -3.88 -41.90 -2.18
C GLY A 343 -4.62 -41.11 -3.25
N PRO A 344 -5.30 -41.79 -4.18
CA PRO A 344 -6.44 -41.22 -4.88
C PRO A 344 -7.70 -41.45 -4.03
N MET A 345 -8.27 -40.38 -3.47
CA MET A 345 -9.54 -40.42 -2.73
C MET A 345 -10.60 -39.61 -3.48
N THR A 346 -11.82 -40.12 -3.53
CA THR A 346 -12.98 -39.29 -3.89
C THR A 346 -13.43 -38.45 -2.71
N LEU A 347 -14.23 -37.41 -2.96
CA LEU A 347 -14.86 -36.65 -1.88
C LEU A 347 -15.71 -37.58 -0.99
N ARG A 348 -16.40 -38.57 -1.56
CA ARG A 348 -17.14 -39.55 -0.77
C ARG A 348 -16.22 -40.34 0.16
N ASP A 349 -15.14 -40.90 -0.37
CA ASP A 349 -14.19 -41.68 0.44
C ASP A 349 -13.60 -40.83 1.57
N PHE A 350 -13.33 -39.55 1.29
CA PHE A 350 -12.85 -38.60 2.30
C PHE A 350 -13.86 -38.38 3.43
N LEU A 351 -15.13 -38.09 3.10
CA LEU A 351 -16.17 -37.87 4.10
C LEU A 351 -16.44 -39.16 4.91
N ASP A 352 -16.48 -40.31 4.24
CA ASP A 352 -16.69 -41.60 4.87
C ASP A 352 -15.51 -41.97 5.78
N HIS A 353 -14.27 -41.65 5.39
CA HIS A 353 -13.08 -41.86 6.22
C HIS A 353 -13.17 -41.06 7.54
N PHE A 354 -13.50 -39.77 7.47
CA PHE A 354 -13.66 -38.95 8.68
C PHE A 354 -14.78 -39.44 9.58
N LYS A 355 -15.90 -39.85 8.99
CA LYS A 355 -17.04 -40.39 9.74
C LYS A 355 -16.72 -41.73 10.40
N ASN A 356 -16.04 -42.63 9.69
CA ASN A 356 -15.80 -43.99 10.14
C ASN A 356 -14.63 -44.08 11.12
N GLU A 357 -13.50 -43.44 10.80
CA GLU A 357 -12.26 -43.54 11.60
C GLU A 357 -12.25 -42.54 12.75
N TYR A 358 -12.60 -41.27 12.48
CA TYR A 358 -12.51 -40.19 13.47
C TYR A 358 -13.82 -39.86 14.17
N LYS A 359 -14.95 -40.47 13.74
CA LYS A 359 -16.31 -40.15 14.23
C LYS A 359 -16.65 -38.67 14.06
N LEU A 360 -16.11 -38.04 13.01
CA LEU A 360 -16.33 -36.65 12.66
C LEU A 360 -17.20 -36.59 11.40
N ASP A 361 -18.34 -35.92 11.51
CA ASP A 361 -19.16 -35.59 10.35
C ASP A 361 -18.67 -34.26 9.76
N VAL A 362 -17.98 -34.32 8.63
CA VAL A 362 -17.49 -33.12 7.92
C VAL A 362 -18.69 -32.33 7.38
N THR A 363 -18.94 -31.15 7.93
CA THR A 363 -20.03 -30.25 7.54
C THR A 363 -19.62 -29.31 6.41
N MET A 364 -18.34 -28.89 6.40
CA MET A 364 -17.74 -28.06 5.35
C MET A 364 -16.29 -28.47 5.06
N LEU A 365 -15.91 -28.36 3.78
CA LEU A 365 -14.54 -28.61 3.29
C LEU A 365 -14.15 -27.49 2.33
N SER A 366 -13.02 -26.86 2.57
CA SER A 366 -12.44 -25.82 1.71
C SER A 366 -10.97 -26.06 1.41
N GLN A 367 -10.54 -25.49 0.28
CA GLN A 367 -9.13 -25.34 -0.08
C GLN A 367 -8.91 -23.87 -0.41
N ASP A 368 -8.09 -23.19 0.39
CA ASP A 368 -7.95 -21.74 0.40
C ASP A 368 -9.35 -21.05 0.44
N VAL A 369 -9.65 -20.20 -0.55
CA VAL A 369 -10.92 -19.49 -0.68
C VAL A 369 -12.02 -20.30 -1.37
N SER A 370 -11.73 -21.53 -1.80
CA SER A 370 -12.64 -22.36 -2.60
C SER A 370 -13.41 -23.35 -1.72
N MET A 371 -14.73 -23.16 -1.60
CA MET A 371 -15.60 -24.09 -0.87
C MET A 371 -15.92 -25.34 -1.72
N LEU A 372 -15.26 -26.44 -1.39
CA LEU A 372 -15.34 -27.71 -2.11
C LEU A 372 -16.59 -28.50 -1.76
N TYR A 373 -16.99 -28.51 -0.49
CA TYR A 373 -18.20 -29.17 -0.01
C TYR A 373 -18.80 -28.42 1.17
N ALA A 374 -20.14 -28.42 1.24
CA ALA A 374 -20.88 -28.05 2.44
C ALA A 374 -22.20 -28.85 2.47
N PHE A 375 -22.62 -29.28 3.66
CA PHE A 375 -23.81 -30.12 3.80
C PHE A 375 -25.09 -29.42 3.30
N PHE A 376 -25.16 -28.08 3.33
CA PHE A 376 -26.30 -27.28 2.87
C PHE A 376 -26.27 -26.95 1.36
N MET A 377 -25.27 -27.40 0.60
CA MET A 377 -25.26 -27.22 -0.87
C MET A 377 -26.45 -27.95 -1.52
N PRO A 378 -26.97 -27.51 -2.68
CA PRO A 378 -28.04 -28.21 -3.39
C PRO A 378 -27.71 -29.69 -3.65
N GLU A 379 -28.67 -30.59 -3.48
CA GLU A 379 -28.46 -32.04 -3.53
C GLU A 379 -27.81 -32.51 -4.84
N ALA A 380 -28.25 -31.95 -5.98
CA ALA A 380 -27.67 -32.26 -7.29
C ALA A 380 -26.16 -31.97 -7.34
N ARG A 381 -25.74 -30.81 -6.78
CA ARG A 381 -24.34 -30.39 -6.73
C ARG A 381 -23.52 -31.24 -5.76
N ARG A 382 -24.10 -31.65 -4.62
CA ARG A 382 -23.43 -32.58 -3.70
C ARG A 382 -23.20 -33.93 -4.35
N LYS A 383 -24.22 -34.52 -4.99
CA LYS A 383 -24.12 -35.81 -5.69
C LYS A 383 -23.05 -35.81 -6.77
N GLU A 384 -22.98 -34.73 -7.56
CA GLU A 384 -21.95 -34.54 -8.59
C GLU A 384 -20.54 -34.54 -7.98
N ARG A 385 -20.31 -33.72 -6.94
CA ARG A 385 -18.98 -33.56 -6.32
C ARG A 385 -18.53 -34.79 -5.54
N LEU A 386 -19.45 -35.55 -4.94
CA LEU A 386 -19.13 -36.75 -4.15
C LEU A 386 -18.36 -37.81 -4.96
N ALA A 387 -18.61 -37.89 -6.27
CA ALA A 387 -17.94 -38.87 -7.15
C ALA A 387 -16.59 -38.38 -7.69
N MET A 388 -16.25 -37.10 -7.53
CA MET A 388 -14.98 -36.54 -8.02
C MET A 388 -13.83 -36.95 -7.12
N SER A 389 -12.66 -37.24 -7.70
CA SER A 389 -11.41 -37.26 -6.93
C SER A 389 -11.16 -35.89 -6.30
N LEU A 390 -10.53 -35.86 -5.12
CA LEU A 390 -10.20 -34.58 -4.45
C LEU A 390 -9.39 -33.64 -5.35
N ARG A 391 -8.49 -34.20 -6.19
CA ARG A 391 -7.75 -33.45 -7.21
C ARG A 391 -8.70 -32.78 -8.23
N GLN A 392 -9.56 -33.58 -8.87
CA GLN A 392 -10.51 -33.06 -9.87
C GLN A 392 -11.48 -32.05 -9.27
N LEU A 393 -11.90 -32.28 -8.02
CA LEU A 393 -12.80 -31.39 -7.31
C LEU A 393 -12.17 -30.00 -7.13
N VAL A 394 -10.93 -29.93 -6.67
CA VAL A 394 -10.19 -28.68 -6.54
C VAL A 394 -10.05 -27.97 -7.87
N GLU A 395 -9.66 -28.68 -8.94
CA GLU A 395 -9.49 -28.09 -10.26
C GLU A 395 -10.81 -27.55 -10.84
N THR A 396 -11.91 -28.26 -10.61
CA THR A 396 -13.24 -27.90 -11.09
C THR A 396 -13.79 -26.68 -10.37
N VAL A 397 -13.68 -26.62 -9.04
CA VAL A 397 -14.24 -25.53 -8.23
C VAL A 397 -13.39 -24.27 -8.36
N SER A 398 -12.07 -24.39 -8.30
CA SER A 398 -11.15 -23.25 -8.46
C SER A 398 -11.05 -22.75 -9.90
N LYS A 399 -11.49 -23.56 -10.87
CA LYS A 399 -11.30 -23.35 -12.33
C LYS A 399 -9.83 -23.20 -12.72
N LYS A 400 -8.91 -23.73 -11.91
CA LYS A 400 -7.46 -23.69 -12.11
C LYS A 400 -6.92 -25.11 -12.04
N ARG A 401 -6.06 -25.47 -13.00
CA ARG A 401 -5.33 -26.74 -12.91
C ARG A 401 -4.32 -26.70 -11.78
N ILE A 402 -4.20 -27.80 -11.06
CA ILE A 402 -3.16 -27.95 -10.03
C ILE A 402 -1.82 -28.08 -10.76
N PRO A 403 -0.83 -27.22 -10.46
CA PRO A 403 0.47 -27.29 -11.11
C PRO A 403 1.16 -28.65 -10.88
N PRO A 404 1.89 -29.20 -11.87
CA PRO A 404 2.52 -30.53 -11.76
C PRO A 404 3.55 -30.69 -10.63
N HIS A 405 4.06 -29.58 -10.08
CA HIS A 405 5.02 -29.60 -8.97
C HIS A 405 4.36 -29.73 -7.59
N VAL A 406 3.03 -29.55 -7.50
CA VAL A 406 2.31 -29.65 -6.23
C VAL A 406 2.23 -31.12 -5.81
N ARG A 407 2.65 -31.39 -4.56
CA ARG A 407 2.72 -32.75 -3.99
C ARG A 407 1.68 -33.01 -2.90
N ALA A 408 1.11 -31.96 -2.33
CA ALA A 408 0.10 -32.07 -1.30
C ALA A 408 -0.92 -30.95 -1.45
N LEU A 409 -2.15 -31.23 -1.06
CA LEU A 409 -3.22 -30.26 -0.89
C LEU A 409 -3.47 -30.08 0.60
N VAL A 410 -3.73 -28.85 1.02
CA VAL A 410 -4.16 -28.52 2.38
C VAL A 410 -5.64 -28.25 2.36
N PHE A 411 -6.38 -28.91 3.24
CA PHE A 411 -7.81 -28.71 3.39
C PHE A 411 -8.17 -28.25 4.79
N ASP A 412 -9.05 -27.26 4.85
CA ASP A 412 -9.69 -26.79 6.08
C ASP A 412 -11.08 -27.40 6.19
N LEU A 413 -11.44 -27.78 7.41
CA LEU A 413 -12.65 -28.54 7.72
C LEU A 413 -13.46 -27.82 8.79
N CYS A 414 -14.78 -27.85 8.63
CA CYS A 414 -15.69 -27.76 9.77
C CYS A 414 -16.31 -29.14 9.96
N CYS A 415 -16.34 -29.60 11.21
CA CYS A 415 -16.85 -30.91 11.57
C CYS A 415 -17.86 -30.77 12.70
N SER A 416 -18.86 -31.66 12.71
CA SER A 416 -19.73 -31.87 13.85
C SER A 416 -19.44 -33.22 14.49
N GLY A 417 -19.56 -33.31 15.81
CA GLY A 417 -19.49 -34.58 16.52
C GLY A 417 -20.78 -35.40 16.44
N ALA A 418 -20.78 -36.59 17.03
CA ALA A 418 -21.92 -37.52 17.00
C ALA A 418 -23.23 -36.94 17.59
N ASN A 419 -23.12 -35.90 18.44
CA ASN A 419 -24.26 -35.22 19.05
C ASN A 419 -24.74 -34.00 18.24
N GLY A 420 -24.13 -33.72 17.08
CA GLY A 420 -24.43 -32.56 16.23
C GLY A 420 -23.80 -31.24 16.68
N GLU A 421 -22.92 -31.26 17.68
CA GLU A 421 -22.16 -30.08 18.12
C GLU A 421 -20.96 -29.85 17.20
N ASP A 422 -20.74 -28.59 16.80
CA ASP A 422 -19.57 -28.20 16.02
C ASP A 422 -18.29 -28.36 16.84
N VAL A 423 -17.25 -28.93 16.22
CA VAL A 423 -15.95 -29.19 16.85
C VAL A 423 -14.83 -28.64 15.99
N ASP A 424 -13.88 -27.96 16.65
CA ASP A 424 -12.63 -27.54 16.03
C ASP A 424 -11.72 -28.75 15.85
N VAL A 425 -11.15 -28.90 14.66
CA VAL A 425 -10.26 -30.01 14.30
C VAL A 425 -9.02 -29.51 13.57
N PRO A 426 -7.91 -30.28 13.57
CA PRO A 426 -6.76 -29.97 12.73
C PRO A 426 -7.10 -29.89 11.24
N TYR A 427 -6.27 -29.17 10.48
CA TYR A 427 -6.33 -29.21 9.02
C TYR A 427 -5.88 -30.56 8.47
N VAL A 428 -6.18 -30.81 7.19
CA VAL A 428 -5.73 -32.01 6.49
C VAL A 428 -4.59 -31.68 5.54
N ARG A 429 -3.52 -32.47 5.60
CA ARG A 429 -2.52 -32.56 4.55
C ARG A 429 -2.80 -33.82 3.74
N TYR A 430 -3.23 -33.62 2.51
CA TYR A 430 -3.56 -34.69 1.57
C TYR A 430 -2.46 -34.83 0.53
N LEU A 431 -1.73 -35.95 0.55
CA LEU A 431 -0.66 -36.25 -0.39
C LEU A 431 -1.25 -36.66 -1.75
N LEU A 432 -0.82 -35.96 -2.81
CA LEU A 432 -1.17 -36.28 -4.18
C LEU A 432 -0.30 -37.45 -4.66
N ASP A 433 -0.93 -38.48 -5.25
CA ASP A 433 -0.20 -39.59 -5.86
C ASP A 433 0.83 -39.10 -6.89
N ASN A 434 2.09 -39.54 -6.72
CA ASN A 434 3.22 -39.19 -7.59
C ASN A 434 3.16 -39.83 -9.00
N ASN A 435 2.11 -40.59 -9.32
CA ASN A 435 2.03 -41.43 -10.53
C ASN A 435 1.19 -40.85 -11.67
N ALA A 436 0.72 -39.60 -11.59
CA ALA A 436 0.13 -38.94 -12.76
C ALA A 436 1.23 -38.35 -13.67
N LYS A 437 1.93 -39.22 -14.40
CA LYS A 437 2.64 -38.84 -15.63
C LYS A 437 1.67 -38.81 -16.80
#